data_AF-A0A2S6HCJ4-F1
#
_entry.id   AF-A0A2S6HCJ4-F1
#
_cell.length_a   1.000
_cell.length_b   1.000
_cell.length_c   1.000
_cell.angle_alpha   90.00
_cell.angle_beta   90.00
_cell.angle_gamma   90.00
#
_symmetry.space_group_name_H-M   'P 1'
#
loop_
_entity.id
_entity.type
_entity.pdbx_description
1 polymer ?
#
loop_
_entity_poly.entity_id
_entity_poly.type
_entity_poly.pdbx_seq_one_letter_code
_entity_poly.pdbx_strand_id
1 'polypeptide(L)'
;MSSQLLDISKSMKEIGLAALASANRHAAFHDGSSPLMNELAIIQAAHAAEIIFKSRIAEEHPLLIFDQLPEYKKGICNPLSIERLLDKGRTIDWNKIPTILWATTGITMPDIDRFVSFGKLRNGLQHFGIMDKSKNALIETLEFVFKVVDPFINNCWNLYAVDNNENTSSLFISSLLLNNIDFLISPSVIQYCEEWEKDLNGEGNFNQKELKRYILARQLNN
;
A
#
# COMPACT_ATOMS: atom_id res chain seq x y z
N MET A 1 8.71 -23.01 16.73
CA MET A 1 7.55 -22.28 16.14
C MET A 1 7.00 -23.15 15.01
N SER A 2 5.68 -23.19 14.78
CA SER A 2 5.13 -24.03 13.69
C SER A 2 5.61 -23.55 12.32
N SER A 3 5.75 -24.44 11.34
CA SER A 3 6.19 -24.07 9.97
C SER A 3 5.28 -23.02 9.33
N GLN A 4 3.98 -23.10 9.59
CA GLN A 4 2.99 -22.14 9.10
C GLN A 4 3.24 -20.71 9.60
N LEU A 5 3.87 -20.53 10.76
CA LEU A 5 4.21 -19.20 11.28
C LEU A 5 5.42 -18.60 10.55
N LEU A 6 6.28 -19.42 9.95
CA LEU A 6 7.47 -18.92 9.24
C LEU A 6 7.10 -18.28 7.89
N ASP A 7 6.05 -18.76 7.23
CA ASP A 7 5.61 -18.24 5.93
C ASP A 7 4.58 -17.10 6.03
N ILE A 8 4.14 -16.76 7.25
CA ILE A 8 3.02 -15.83 7.45
C ILE A 8 3.32 -14.42 6.92
N SER A 9 4.57 -13.96 7.05
CA SER A 9 4.98 -12.65 6.56
C SER A 9 4.84 -12.56 5.04
N LYS A 10 5.23 -13.62 4.31
CA LYS A 10 5.08 -13.70 2.86
C LYS A 10 3.61 -13.64 2.46
N SER A 11 2.76 -14.46 3.06
CA SER A 11 1.31 -14.46 2.77
C SER A 11 0.66 -13.12 3.10
N MET A 12 1.04 -12.48 4.22
CA MET A 12 0.58 -11.14 4.56
C MET A 12 0.97 -10.13 3.50
N LYS A 13 2.25 -10.12 3.08
CA LYS A 13 2.73 -9.22 2.02
C LYS A 13 1.91 -9.40 0.73
N GLU A 14 1.71 -10.63 0.28
CA GLU A 14 0.95 -10.92 -0.95
C GLU A 14 -0.50 -10.41 -0.86
N ILE A 15 -1.20 -10.65 0.25
CA ILE A 15 -2.55 -10.12 0.48
C ILE A 15 -2.54 -8.58 0.55
N GLY A 16 -1.55 -7.99 1.21
CA GLY A 16 -1.41 -6.53 1.32
C GLY A 16 -1.21 -5.88 -0.05
N LEU A 17 -0.38 -6.47 -0.91
CA LEU A 17 -0.16 -6.00 -2.29
C LEU A 17 -1.42 -6.17 -3.17
N ALA A 18 -2.15 -7.27 -3.01
CA ALA A 18 -3.44 -7.43 -3.70
C ALA A 18 -4.48 -6.39 -3.26
N ALA A 19 -4.54 -6.09 -1.95
CA ALA A 19 -5.40 -5.03 -1.43
C ALA A 19 -4.97 -3.64 -1.94
N LEU A 20 -3.66 -3.40 -2.07
CA LEU A 20 -3.11 -2.17 -2.66
C LEU A 20 -3.54 -2.02 -4.13
N ALA A 21 -3.51 -3.11 -4.90
CA ALA A 21 -3.97 -3.10 -6.29
C ALA A 21 -5.43 -2.69 -6.43
N SER A 22 -6.30 -3.19 -5.54
CA SER A 22 -7.71 -2.79 -5.49
C SER A 22 -7.87 -1.32 -5.11
N ALA A 23 -7.11 -0.84 -4.12
CA ALA A 23 -7.13 0.57 -3.72
C ALA A 23 -6.69 1.50 -4.85
N ASN A 24 -5.61 1.15 -5.57
CA ASN A 24 -5.13 1.90 -6.72
C ASN A 24 -6.16 1.95 -7.84
N ARG A 25 -6.85 0.84 -8.10
CA ARG A 25 -7.94 0.79 -9.08
C ARG A 25 -9.07 1.75 -8.69
N HIS A 26 -9.59 1.64 -7.46
CA HIS A 26 -10.71 2.48 -7.04
C HIS A 26 -10.33 3.96 -6.88
N ALA A 27 -9.07 4.27 -6.59
CA ALA A 27 -8.61 5.66 -6.58
C ALA A 27 -8.55 6.23 -8.00
N ALA A 28 -7.95 5.50 -8.94
CA ALA A 28 -7.64 6.05 -10.25
C ALA A 28 -8.76 5.95 -11.30
N PHE A 29 -9.71 5.03 -11.12
CA PHE A 29 -10.80 4.81 -12.05
C PHE A 29 -12.15 5.15 -11.41
N HIS A 30 -12.82 6.12 -12.00
CA HIS A 30 -14.19 6.46 -11.65
C HIS A 30 -15.11 6.20 -12.84
N ASP A 31 -15.87 5.11 -12.80
CA ASP A 31 -16.80 4.74 -13.88
C ASP A 31 -18.22 5.29 -13.68
N GLY A 32 -18.45 6.08 -12.61
CA GLY A 32 -19.74 6.68 -12.29
C GLY A 32 -20.81 5.68 -11.82
N SER A 33 -20.49 4.38 -11.77
CA SER A 33 -21.44 3.34 -11.36
C SER A 33 -21.57 3.21 -9.85
N SER A 34 -20.53 3.61 -9.11
CA SER A 34 -20.49 3.54 -7.64
C SER A 34 -19.95 4.85 -7.05
N PRO A 35 -20.80 5.67 -6.41
CA PRO A 35 -20.46 7.04 -6.01
C PRO A 35 -19.47 7.13 -4.84
N LEU A 36 -19.16 6.00 -4.19
CA LEU A 36 -18.27 5.95 -3.01
C LEU A 36 -16.96 5.20 -3.29
N MET A 37 -16.62 4.93 -4.56
CA MET A 37 -15.41 4.16 -4.91
C MET A 37 -14.14 4.85 -4.41
N ASN A 38 -14.04 6.17 -4.57
CA ASN A 38 -12.83 6.91 -4.19
C ASN A 38 -12.69 6.94 -2.65
N GLU A 39 -13.79 7.09 -1.91
CA GLU A 39 -13.81 7.00 -0.45
C GLU A 39 -13.48 5.60 0.05
N LEU A 40 -13.98 4.56 -0.64
CA LEU A 40 -13.62 3.18 -0.35
C LEU A 40 -12.12 2.92 -0.57
N ALA A 41 -11.52 3.56 -1.58
CA ALA A 41 -10.10 3.46 -1.86
C ALA A 41 -9.24 3.91 -0.66
N ILE A 42 -9.69 4.90 0.13
CA ILE A 42 -9.01 5.32 1.37
C ILE A 42 -8.95 4.17 2.38
N ILE A 43 -10.07 3.51 2.61
CA ILE A 43 -10.17 2.40 3.57
C ILE A 43 -9.29 1.25 3.10
N GLN A 44 -9.35 0.92 1.81
CA GLN A 44 -8.56 -0.16 1.22
C GLN A 44 -7.06 0.14 1.24
N ALA A 45 -6.63 1.36 0.92
CA ALA A 45 -5.22 1.75 0.96
C ALA A 45 -4.67 1.68 2.39
N ALA A 46 -5.44 2.13 3.38
CA ALA A 46 -5.05 1.99 4.78
C ALA A 46 -4.98 0.51 5.21
N HIS A 47 -5.95 -0.31 4.80
CA HIS A 47 -5.93 -1.74 5.10
C HIS A 47 -4.72 -2.45 4.47
N ALA A 48 -4.44 -2.16 3.20
CA ALA A 48 -3.28 -2.66 2.48
C ALA A 48 -1.98 -2.27 3.19
N ALA A 49 -1.82 -0.99 3.50
CA ALA A 49 -0.63 -0.47 4.18
C ALA A 49 -0.42 -1.12 5.56
N GLU A 50 -1.50 -1.26 6.35
CA GLU A 50 -1.42 -1.93 7.65
C GLU A 50 -0.90 -3.38 7.54
N ILE A 51 -1.40 -4.14 6.57
CA ILE A 51 -0.94 -5.51 6.32
C ILE A 51 0.53 -5.52 5.85
N ILE A 52 0.89 -4.62 4.94
CA ILE A 52 2.24 -4.50 4.37
C ILE A 52 3.27 -4.13 5.46
N PHE A 53 2.98 -3.16 6.33
CA PHE A 53 3.91 -2.80 7.39
C PHE A 53 4.04 -3.93 8.42
N LYS A 54 2.92 -4.57 8.78
CA LYS A 54 2.93 -5.73 9.67
C LYS A 54 3.66 -6.92 9.05
N SER A 55 3.60 -7.13 7.73
CA SER A 55 4.33 -8.22 7.09
C SER A 55 5.83 -8.04 7.23
N ARG A 56 6.34 -6.81 7.03
CA ARG A 56 7.76 -6.51 7.26
C ARG A 56 8.18 -6.71 8.72
N ILE A 57 7.35 -6.30 9.69
CA ILE A 57 7.61 -6.57 11.12
C ILE A 57 7.64 -8.09 11.37
N ALA A 58 6.71 -8.84 10.78
CA ALA A 58 6.61 -10.29 10.93
C ALA A 58 7.79 -11.04 10.29
N GLU A 59 8.49 -10.46 9.30
CA GLU A 59 9.74 -11.01 8.76
C GLU A 59 10.86 -11.07 9.81
N GLU A 60 10.89 -10.13 10.77
CA GLU A 60 11.84 -10.22 11.90
C GLU A 60 11.41 -11.32 12.87
N HIS A 61 10.14 -11.29 13.29
CA HIS A 61 9.54 -12.35 14.09
C HIS A 61 8.00 -12.25 14.08
N PRO A 62 7.26 -13.30 13.71
CA PRO A 62 5.79 -13.29 13.56
C PRO A 62 5.01 -12.80 14.78
N LEU A 63 5.52 -13.04 15.99
CA LEU A 63 4.81 -12.60 17.21
C LEU A 63 4.91 -11.09 17.48
N LEU A 64 5.79 -10.36 16.80
CA LEU A 64 5.98 -8.91 17.01
C LEU A 64 4.79 -8.08 16.54
N ILE A 65 3.93 -8.63 15.69
CA ILE A 65 2.70 -7.96 15.26
C ILE A 65 1.57 -8.07 16.27
N PHE A 66 1.77 -8.77 17.40
CA PHE A 66 0.74 -8.97 18.44
C PHE A 66 0.97 -8.07 19.65
N ASP A 67 -0.07 -7.32 20.01
CA ASP A 67 -0.15 -6.59 21.29
C ASP A 67 -0.56 -7.50 22.45
N GLN A 68 -1.36 -8.54 22.15
CA GLN A 68 -1.82 -9.51 23.14
C GLN A 68 -1.63 -10.92 22.59
N LEU A 69 -0.85 -11.72 23.32
CA LEU A 69 -0.65 -13.14 23.03
C LEU A 69 -1.58 -13.99 23.90
N PRO A 70 -1.97 -15.19 23.42
CA PRO A 70 -2.74 -16.13 24.23
C PRO A 70 -1.97 -16.51 25.50
N GLU A 71 -2.65 -16.46 26.65
CA GLU A 71 -2.03 -16.76 27.94
C GLU A 71 -1.47 -18.20 27.97
N TYR A 72 -0.32 -18.35 28.62
CA TYR A 72 0.18 -19.65 29.00
C TYR A 72 -0.71 -20.23 30.11
N LYS A 73 -1.31 -21.39 29.86
CA LYS A 73 -2.02 -22.16 30.91
C LYS A 73 -1.17 -23.34 31.32
N LYS A 74 -0.94 -23.48 32.63
CA LYS A 74 -0.22 -24.59 33.24
C LYS A 74 -0.88 -25.91 32.81
N GLY A 75 -0.09 -26.84 32.25
CA GLY A 75 -0.58 -28.12 31.70
C GLY A 75 -0.75 -28.15 30.18
N ILE A 76 -0.60 -27.03 29.47
CA ILE A 76 -0.46 -27.03 28.01
C ILE A 76 0.99 -27.39 27.67
N CYS A 77 1.21 -28.59 27.13
CA CYS A 77 2.52 -29.04 26.64
C CYS A 77 2.79 -28.64 25.18
N ASN A 78 1.77 -28.16 24.45
CA ASN A 78 1.92 -27.82 23.04
C ASN A 78 2.45 -26.38 22.86
N PRO A 79 3.39 -26.16 21.93
CA PRO A 79 3.82 -24.82 21.54
C PRO A 79 2.65 -23.93 21.09
N LEU A 80 2.85 -22.61 21.14
CA LEU A 80 1.90 -21.63 20.59
C LEU A 80 1.62 -21.95 19.11
N SER A 81 0.34 -22.13 18.77
CA SER A 81 -0.13 -22.45 17.43
C SER A 81 -0.88 -21.28 16.79
N ILE A 82 -1.07 -21.32 15.48
CA ILE A 82 -1.83 -20.30 14.74
C ILE A 82 -3.29 -20.27 15.19
N GLU A 83 -3.91 -21.41 15.44
CA GLU A 83 -5.31 -21.49 15.87
C GLU A 83 -5.52 -20.72 17.18
N ARG A 84 -4.56 -20.80 18.11
CA ARG A 84 -4.62 -20.04 19.36
C ARG A 84 -4.43 -18.54 19.12
N LEU A 85 -3.56 -18.16 18.18
CA LEU A 85 -3.36 -16.76 17.80
C LEU A 85 -4.59 -16.18 17.10
N LEU A 86 -5.29 -16.96 16.27
CA LEU A 86 -6.54 -16.56 15.62
C LEU A 86 -7.69 -16.40 16.62
N ASP A 87 -7.77 -17.24 17.66
CA ASP A 87 -8.85 -17.19 18.66
C ASP A 87 -8.64 -16.11 19.73
N LYS A 88 -7.39 -15.89 20.16
CA LYS A 88 -7.08 -15.04 21.34
C LYS A 88 -6.03 -13.97 21.10
N GLY A 89 -5.35 -13.99 19.95
CA GLY A 89 -4.36 -12.98 19.62
C GLY A 89 -5.02 -11.66 19.24
N ARG A 90 -4.37 -10.55 19.60
CA ARG A 90 -4.72 -9.22 19.08
C ARG A 90 -3.50 -8.57 18.47
N THR A 91 -3.62 -8.15 17.21
CA THR A 91 -2.52 -7.49 16.52
C THR A 91 -2.40 -6.02 16.91
N ILE A 92 -1.22 -5.44 16.75
CA ILE A 92 -0.95 -4.03 17.01
C ILE A 92 -1.88 -3.12 16.20
N ASP A 93 -2.32 -2.01 16.80
CA ASP A 93 -3.13 -1.01 16.11
C ASP A 93 -2.31 -0.11 15.17
N TRP A 94 -2.98 0.56 14.22
CA TRP A 94 -2.40 1.51 13.27
C TRP A 94 -1.35 2.45 13.89
N ASN A 95 -1.70 3.09 15.01
CA ASN A 95 -0.85 4.10 15.65
C ASN A 95 0.45 3.53 16.24
N LYS A 96 0.52 2.21 16.48
CA LYS A 96 1.72 1.54 17.00
C LYS A 96 2.67 1.10 15.90
N ILE A 97 2.19 1.00 14.65
CA ILE A 97 2.96 0.47 13.53
C ILE A 97 4.30 1.21 13.35
N PRO A 98 4.37 2.56 13.30
CA PRO A 98 5.64 3.25 13.08
C PRO A 98 6.68 2.94 14.16
N THR A 99 6.25 2.94 15.44
CA THR A 99 7.12 2.67 16.58
C THR A 99 7.65 1.25 16.57
N ILE A 100 6.78 0.26 16.34
CA ILE A 100 7.19 -1.14 16.32
C ILE A 100 8.08 -1.42 15.11
N LEU A 101 7.72 -0.93 13.92
CA LEU A 101 8.52 -1.05 12.71
C LEU A 101 9.95 -0.54 12.93
N TRP A 102 10.10 0.67 13.45
CA TRP A 102 11.41 1.24 13.76
C TRP A 102 12.16 0.42 14.80
N ALA A 103 11.50 0.05 15.90
CA ALA A 103 12.15 -0.68 16.99
C ALA A 103 12.64 -2.08 16.59
N THR A 104 11.94 -2.75 15.66
CA THR A 104 12.26 -4.13 15.28
C THR A 104 13.11 -4.24 14.03
N THR A 105 13.02 -3.28 13.10
CA THR A 105 13.71 -3.34 11.79
C THR A 105 14.74 -2.23 11.58
N GLY A 106 14.72 -1.18 12.39
CA GLY A 106 15.48 0.05 12.16
C GLY A 106 14.91 0.96 11.06
N ILE A 107 13.86 0.55 10.35
CA ILE A 107 13.24 1.31 9.26
C ILE A 107 12.32 2.38 9.83
N THR A 108 12.52 3.63 9.41
CA THR A 108 11.60 4.74 9.70
C THR A 108 10.49 4.83 8.67
N MET A 109 9.32 5.31 9.07
CA MET A 109 8.21 5.58 8.14
C MET A 109 8.61 6.67 7.12
N PRO A 110 8.46 6.47 5.79
CA PRO A 110 8.93 7.42 4.78
C PRO A 110 8.34 8.84 4.91
N ASP A 111 7.03 8.93 5.16
CA ASP A 111 6.32 10.19 5.45
C ASP A 111 5.35 9.96 6.62
N ILE A 112 5.84 10.21 7.84
CA ILE A 112 5.11 9.96 9.07
C ILE A 112 3.90 10.88 9.23
N ASP A 113 3.99 12.14 8.80
CA ASP A 113 2.90 13.09 8.90
C ASP A 113 1.75 12.69 7.98
N ARG A 114 2.08 12.21 6.78
CA ARG A 114 1.08 11.65 5.87
C ARG A 114 0.47 10.37 6.42
N PHE A 115 1.26 9.47 6.99
CA PHE A 115 0.74 8.25 7.64
C PHE A 115 -0.26 8.56 8.77
N VAL A 116 0.06 9.52 9.63
CA VAL A 116 -0.79 9.94 10.76
C VAL A 116 -2.07 10.62 10.27
N SER A 117 -1.96 11.56 9.33
CA SER A 117 -3.12 12.28 8.80
C SER A 117 -4.05 11.36 8.00
N PHE A 118 -3.50 10.41 7.23
CA PHE A 118 -4.28 9.41 6.51
C PHE A 118 -5.01 8.44 7.45
N GLY A 119 -4.37 8.04 8.56
CA GLY A 119 -5.03 7.25 9.61
C GLY A 119 -6.26 7.94 10.21
N LYS A 120 -6.19 9.27 10.42
CA LYS A 120 -7.36 10.06 10.87
C LYS A 120 -8.47 10.07 9.82
N LEU A 121 -8.11 10.26 8.56
CA LEU A 121 -9.05 10.26 7.44
C LEU A 121 -9.78 8.91 7.32
N ARG A 122 -9.02 7.80 7.35
CA ARG A 122 -9.58 6.44 7.35
C ARG A 122 -10.52 6.21 8.53
N ASN A 123 -10.16 6.63 9.73
CA ASN A 123 -11.04 6.45 10.90
C ASN A 123 -12.35 7.23 10.77
N GLY A 124 -12.30 8.45 10.22
CA GLY A 124 -13.50 9.25 9.92
C GLY A 124 -14.46 8.52 8.97
N LEU A 125 -13.92 7.98 7.88
CA LEU A 125 -14.70 7.23 6.90
C LEU A 125 -15.20 5.89 7.45
N GLN A 126 -14.32 5.08 8.05
CA GLN A 126 -14.65 3.73 8.50
C GLN A 126 -15.71 3.72 9.62
N HIS A 127 -15.64 4.66 10.56
CA HIS A 127 -16.54 4.67 11.71
C HIS A 127 -17.78 5.55 11.52
N PHE A 128 -17.68 6.59 10.69
CA PHE A 128 -18.75 7.59 10.58
C PHE A 128 -19.23 7.83 9.14
N GLY A 129 -18.52 7.32 8.13
CA GLY A 129 -18.81 7.63 6.73
C GLY A 129 -18.60 9.10 6.39
N ILE A 130 -17.75 9.81 7.17
CA ILE A 130 -17.55 11.25 7.03
C ILE A 130 -16.15 11.53 6.46
N MET A 131 -16.13 12.39 5.44
CA MET A 131 -14.93 12.99 4.89
C MET A 131 -15.08 14.51 4.84
N ASP A 132 -13.98 15.22 5.06
CA ASP A 132 -13.92 16.66 4.86
C ASP A 132 -14.20 16.98 3.38
N LYS A 133 -15.22 17.81 3.13
CA LYS A 133 -15.66 18.20 1.79
C LYS A 133 -14.60 18.98 1.00
N SER A 134 -13.59 19.53 1.67
CA SER A 134 -12.46 20.22 1.02
C SER A 134 -11.42 19.24 0.46
N LYS A 135 -11.44 17.98 0.90
CA LYS A 135 -10.50 16.94 0.46
C LYS A 135 -11.06 16.16 -0.73
N ASN A 136 -10.15 15.66 -1.56
CA ASN A 136 -10.48 14.78 -2.68
C ASN A 136 -9.95 13.38 -2.38
N ALA A 137 -10.84 12.39 -2.31
CA ALA A 137 -10.50 11.02 -1.92
C ALA A 137 -9.51 10.32 -2.86
N LEU A 138 -9.57 10.59 -4.17
CA LEU A 138 -8.61 10.10 -5.14
C LEU A 138 -7.22 10.64 -4.81
N ILE A 139 -7.09 11.96 -4.68
CA ILE A 139 -5.80 12.62 -4.39
C ILE A 139 -5.26 12.14 -3.05
N GLU A 140 -6.11 12.09 -2.03
CA GLU A 140 -5.71 11.67 -0.69
C GLU A 140 -5.13 10.25 -0.70
N THR A 141 -5.76 9.34 -1.44
CA THR A 141 -5.33 7.95 -1.58
C THR A 141 -4.03 7.84 -2.36
N LEU A 142 -3.93 8.44 -3.55
CA LEU A 142 -2.74 8.34 -4.40
C LEU A 142 -1.52 8.94 -3.71
N GLU A 143 -1.64 10.13 -3.11
CA GLU A 143 -0.53 10.72 -2.37
C GLU A 143 -0.10 9.84 -1.18
N PHE A 144 -1.03 9.21 -0.45
CA PHE A 144 -0.65 8.30 0.63
C PHE A 144 0.08 7.08 0.09
N VAL A 145 -0.43 6.45 -0.97
CA VAL A 145 0.22 5.30 -1.60
C VAL A 145 1.62 5.66 -2.06
N PHE A 146 1.80 6.73 -2.82
CA PHE A 146 3.08 7.02 -3.46
C PHE A 146 4.08 7.77 -2.59
N LYS A 147 3.65 8.46 -1.52
CA LYS A 147 4.58 9.09 -0.55
C LYS A 147 4.92 8.19 0.64
N VAL A 148 4.09 7.19 0.97
CA VAL A 148 4.29 6.32 2.14
C VAL A 148 4.54 4.88 1.75
N VAL A 149 3.64 4.27 0.97
CA VAL A 149 3.67 2.83 0.69
C VAL A 149 4.71 2.49 -0.38
N ASP A 150 4.73 3.21 -1.49
CA ASP A 150 5.66 3.01 -2.61
C ASP A 150 7.15 3.05 -2.19
N PRO A 151 7.65 4.11 -1.53
CA PRO A 151 9.04 4.12 -1.06
C PRO A 151 9.31 3.03 -0.02
N PHE A 152 8.31 2.65 0.80
CA PHE A 152 8.49 1.58 1.77
C PHE A 152 8.67 0.21 1.11
N ILE A 153 7.77 -0.17 0.21
CA ILE A 153 7.84 -1.48 -0.46
C ILE A 153 9.04 -1.57 -1.41
N ASN A 154 9.47 -0.43 -1.97
CA ASN A 154 10.68 -0.36 -2.77
C ASN A 154 11.93 -0.61 -1.90
N ASN A 155 12.06 0.08 -0.77
CA ASN A 155 13.19 -0.12 0.13
C ASN A 155 13.23 -1.54 0.73
N CYS A 156 12.08 -2.11 1.06
CA CYS A 156 12.02 -3.44 1.69
C CYS A 156 12.22 -4.59 0.70
N TRP A 157 11.64 -4.49 -0.49
CA TRP A 157 11.51 -5.63 -1.41
C TRP A 157 11.77 -5.30 -2.88
N ASN A 158 12.24 -4.09 -3.20
CA ASN A 158 12.41 -3.58 -4.56
C ASN A 158 11.14 -3.71 -5.42
N LEU A 159 9.98 -3.48 -4.80
CA LEU A 159 8.68 -3.46 -5.45
C LEU A 159 8.26 -2.01 -5.74
N TYR A 160 7.27 -1.84 -6.62
CA TYR A 160 6.76 -0.53 -7.01
C TYR A 160 5.23 -0.53 -6.92
N ALA A 161 4.65 0.47 -6.25
CA ALA A 161 3.21 0.58 -6.09
C ALA A 161 2.52 0.78 -7.44
N VAL A 162 3.24 1.36 -8.41
CA VAL A 162 2.77 1.57 -9.78
C VAL A 162 2.47 0.25 -10.51
N ASP A 163 3.18 -0.83 -10.17
CA ASP A 163 2.97 -2.17 -10.72
C ASP A 163 1.82 -2.91 -10.02
N ASN A 164 1.38 -2.42 -8.87
CA ASN A 164 0.29 -3.01 -8.11
C ASN A 164 -1.02 -2.36 -8.54
N ASN A 165 -1.54 -2.79 -9.69
CA ASN A 165 -2.86 -2.44 -10.18
C ASN A 165 -3.48 -3.68 -10.84
N GLU A 166 -4.77 -3.92 -10.62
CA GLU A 166 -5.47 -5.11 -11.12
C GLU A 166 -5.40 -5.23 -12.65
N ASN A 167 -5.11 -4.12 -13.36
CA ASN A 167 -4.70 -4.10 -14.76
C ASN A 167 -3.75 -2.93 -15.01
N THR A 168 -2.44 -3.18 -15.17
CA THR A 168 -1.47 -2.15 -15.60
C THR A 168 -1.94 -1.56 -16.92
N SER A 169 -2.55 -0.40 -16.83
CA SER A 169 -3.16 0.29 -17.96
C SER A 169 -2.55 1.67 -18.01
N SER A 170 -2.36 2.14 -19.24
CA SER A 170 -1.91 3.49 -19.52
C SER A 170 -2.73 4.51 -18.70
N LEU A 171 -4.04 4.33 -18.63
CA LEU A 171 -4.96 5.18 -17.87
C LEU A 171 -4.55 5.40 -16.40
N PHE A 172 -4.01 4.39 -15.71
CA PHE A 172 -3.54 4.55 -14.33
C PHE A 172 -2.37 5.54 -14.24
N ILE A 173 -1.34 5.34 -15.09
CA ILE A 173 -0.19 6.24 -15.17
C ILE A 173 -0.61 7.65 -15.55
N SER A 174 -1.54 7.80 -16.49
CA SER A 174 -2.08 9.13 -16.83
C SER A 174 -2.77 9.79 -15.65
N SER A 175 -3.51 9.02 -14.84
CA SER A 175 -4.15 9.56 -13.63
C SER A 175 -3.11 10.11 -12.66
N LEU A 176 -1.98 9.42 -12.46
CA LEU A 176 -0.88 9.92 -11.62
C LEU A 176 -0.31 11.24 -12.16
N LEU A 177 -0.01 11.29 -13.46
CA LEU A 177 0.57 12.47 -14.10
C LEU A 177 -0.38 13.68 -14.07
N LEU A 178 -1.65 13.49 -14.44
CA LEU A 178 -2.66 14.56 -14.47
C LEU A 178 -2.90 15.17 -13.09
N ASN A 179 -2.73 14.37 -12.03
CA ASN A 179 -2.90 14.81 -10.65
C ASN A 179 -1.58 15.23 -9.98
N ASN A 180 -0.48 15.33 -10.72
CA ASN A 180 0.86 15.67 -10.22
C ASN A 180 1.32 14.78 -9.05
N ILE A 181 0.98 13.49 -9.13
CA ILE A 181 1.42 12.50 -8.14
C ILE A 181 2.81 12.02 -8.54
N ASP A 182 3.77 12.22 -7.66
CA ASP A 182 5.10 11.66 -7.79
C ASP A 182 5.11 10.17 -7.46
N PHE A 183 5.79 9.36 -8.27
CA PHE A 183 5.89 7.90 -8.08
C PHE A 183 7.25 7.36 -8.52
N LEU A 184 7.65 6.21 -7.95
CA LEU A 184 8.85 5.50 -8.38
C LEU A 184 8.61 4.80 -9.73
N ILE A 185 9.59 4.90 -10.62
CA ILE A 185 9.50 4.32 -11.97
C ILE A 185 9.96 2.86 -11.92
N SER A 186 9.05 1.94 -12.21
CA SER A 186 9.39 0.52 -12.34
C SER A 186 9.96 0.18 -13.72
N PRO A 187 10.72 -0.92 -13.85
CA PRO A 187 11.14 -1.43 -15.15
C PRO A 187 9.97 -1.70 -16.11
N SER A 188 8.83 -2.16 -15.60
CA SER A 188 7.62 -2.41 -16.39
C SER A 188 7.06 -1.12 -16.99
N VAL A 189 7.04 -0.02 -16.24
CA VAL A 189 6.60 1.29 -16.77
C VAL A 189 7.49 1.75 -17.93
N ILE A 190 8.81 1.53 -17.85
CA ILE A 190 9.74 1.87 -18.94
C ILE A 190 9.41 1.05 -20.18
N GLN A 191 9.25 -0.27 -20.03
CA GLN A 191 8.91 -1.16 -21.13
C GLN A 191 7.59 -0.76 -21.81
N TYR A 192 6.54 -0.51 -21.04
CA TYR A 192 5.25 -0.09 -21.60
C TYR A 192 5.31 1.29 -22.26
N CYS A 193 6.15 2.21 -21.76
CA CYS A 193 6.37 3.49 -22.41
C CYS A 193 6.91 3.29 -23.84
N GLU A 194 7.86 2.38 -24.05
CA GLU A 194 8.41 2.06 -25.38
C GLU A 194 7.40 1.35 -26.29
N GLU A 195 6.51 0.53 -25.72
CA GLU A 195 5.45 -0.16 -26.47
C GLU A 195 4.35 0.82 -26.92
N TRP A 196 3.90 1.72 -26.04
CA TRP A 196 2.89 2.73 -26.38
C TRP A 196 3.36 3.72 -27.46
N GLU A 197 4.66 3.93 -27.61
CA GLU A 197 5.23 4.71 -28.72
C GLU A 197 4.99 4.07 -30.09
N LYS A 198 4.94 2.73 -30.16
CA LYS A 198 4.79 1.99 -31.42
C LYS A 198 3.34 1.88 -31.87
N ASP A 199 2.40 1.89 -30.93
CA ASP A 199 0.97 1.69 -31.20
C ASP A 199 0.23 2.94 -31.72
N LEU A 200 0.82 4.14 -31.62
CA LEU A 200 0.13 5.40 -31.95
C LEU A 200 0.82 6.24 -33.04
N ASN A 201 0.94 5.66 -34.24
CA ASN A 201 0.97 6.46 -35.49
C ASN A 201 -0.41 7.05 -35.85
N GLY A 202 -1.42 6.94 -34.98
CA GLY A 202 -2.75 7.52 -35.16
C GLY A 202 -3.43 7.81 -33.82
N GLU A 203 -3.65 9.09 -33.55
CA GLU A 203 -4.70 9.64 -32.66
C GLU A 203 -4.85 8.99 -31.28
N GLY A 204 -3.92 9.28 -30.36
CA GLY A 204 -4.12 9.04 -28.94
C GLY A 204 -3.33 10.03 -28.09
N ASN A 205 -4.01 11.06 -27.56
CA ASN A 205 -3.54 12.00 -26.54
C ASN A 205 -3.34 11.32 -25.17
N PHE A 206 -2.69 10.17 -25.14
CA PHE A 206 -2.17 9.64 -23.89
C PHE A 206 -0.96 10.49 -23.49
N ASN A 207 -0.74 10.70 -22.21
CA ASN A 207 0.23 11.66 -21.69
C ASN A 207 1.70 11.20 -21.82
N GLN A 208 2.06 10.56 -22.93
CA GLN A 208 3.39 9.97 -23.20
C GLN A 208 4.50 11.02 -23.12
N LYS A 209 4.25 12.23 -23.62
CA LYS A 209 5.22 13.32 -23.56
C LYS A 209 5.51 13.72 -22.12
N GLU A 210 4.49 13.75 -21.26
CA GLU A 210 4.69 14.03 -19.83
C GLU A 210 5.32 12.83 -19.12
N LEU A 211 4.96 11.59 -19.46
CA LEU A 211 5.63 10.41 -18.93
C LEU A 211 7.13 10.39 -19.28
N LYS A 212 7.50 10.66 -20.53
CA LYS A 212 8.90 10.78 -20.95
C LYS A 212 9.62 11.89 -20.20
N ARG A 213 8.99 13.07 -20.10
CA ARG A 213 9.55 14.19 -19.32
C ARG A 213 9.75 13.80 -17.87
N TYR A 214 8.79 13.08 -17.29
CA TYR A 214 8.85 12.58 -15.93
C TYR A 214 10.02 11.60 -15.75
N ILE A 215 10.15 10.61 -16.65
CA ILE A 215 11.24 9.63 -16.64
C ILE A 215 12.60 10.33 -16.76
N LEU A 216 12.77 11.22 -17.74
CA LEU A 216 14.01 11.96 -17.94
C LEU A 216 14.36 12.84 -16.74
N ALA A 217 13.38 13.54 -16.16
CA ALA A 217 13.57 14.35 -14.96
C ALA A 217 14.01 13.50 -13.77
N ARG A 218 13.51 12.27 -13.63
CA ARG A 218 13.89 11.36 -12.55
C ARG A 218 15.27 10.72 -12.76
N GLN A 219 15.65 10.39 -14.00
CA GLN A 219 16.99 9.87 -14.33
C GLN A 219 18.11 10.89 -14.09
N LEU A 220 17.83 12.19 -14.20
CA LEU A 220 18.80 13.26 -13.96
C LEU A 220 19.02 13.58 -12.47
N ASN A 221 18.13 13.09 -11.58
CA ASN A 221 18.14 13.40 -10.15
C ASN A 221 18.61 12.23 -9.26
N ASN A 222 19.00 11.10 -9.87
CA ASN A 222 19.64 9.95 -9.22
C ASN A 222 21.12 9.87 -9.61
#